data_AF-A0A7S0Z577-F1
#
_entry.id   AF-A0A7S0Z577-F1
#
_cell.length_a   1.000
_cell.length_b   1.000
_cell.length_c   1.000
_cell.angle_alpha   90.00
_cell.angle_beta   90.00
_cell.angle_gamma   90.00
#
_symmetry.space_group_name_H-M   'P 1'
#
loop_
_entity.id
_entity.type
_entity.pdbx_description
1 polymer ?
#
loop_
_entity_poly.entity_id
_entity_poly.type
_entity_poly.pdbx_seq_one_letter_code
_entity_poly.pdbx_strand_id
1 'polypeptide(L)'
;RAEEGGGDAVAVAVLQSELTSQRMLVDGQVTELLTAIGAAERIVRTTVPSSYSRHTSRFLSIWCFTLPLVLVETLGYRMIPAVAALCWALFTIEEVGHIIEDPFNMPGSNSSPDDLQLERSFRGMREDIFERLP
;
A
#
# COMPACT_ATOMS: atom_id res chain seq x y z
N ARG A 1 -43.84 -36.90 -31.36
CA ARG A 1 -43.63 -37.17 -29.91
C ARG A 1 -42.17 -37.52 -29.56
N ALA A 2 -41.35 -38.06 -30.48
CA ALA A 2 -39.90 -38.23 -30.26
C ALA A 2 -39.08 -36.97 -30.61
N GLU A 3 -39.61 -36.03 -31.40
CA GLU A 3 -38.92 -34.79 -31.77
C GLU A 3 -38.99 -33.69 -30.69
N GLU A 4 -40.00 -33.69 -29.80
CA GLU A 4 -40.10 -32.70 -28.70
C GLU A 4 -39.02 -32.89 -27.61
N GLY A 5 -38.63 -34.14 -27.32
CA GLY A 5 -37.60 -34.42 -26.30
C GLY A 5 -36.17 -34.05 -26.73
N GLY A 6 -35.91 -33.92 -28.02
CA GLY A 6 -34.63 -33.44 -28.55
C GLY A 6 -34.47 -31.92 -28.41
N GLY A 7 -35.55 -31.17 -28.56
CA GLY A 7 -35.56 -29.71 -28.43
C GLY A 7 -35.24 -29.24 -27.01
N ASP A 8 -35.84 -29.88 -25.99
CA ASP A 8 -35.59 -29.56 -24.59
C ASP A 8 -34.15 -29.89 -24.16
N ALA A 9 -33.59 -31.01 -24.64
CA ALA A 9 -32.20 -31.37 -24.35
C ALA A 9 -31.20 -30.38 -24.96
N VAL A 10 -31.46 -29.89 -26.18
CA VAL A 10 -30.66 -28.85 -26.83
C VAL A 10 -30.81 -27.51 -26.10
N ALA A 11 -32.02 -27.13 -25.67
CA ALA A 11 -32.24 -25.91 -24.90
C ALA A 11 -31.50 -25.95 -23.55
N VAL A 12 -31.53 -27.08 -22.84
CA VAL A 12 -30.78 -27.26 -21.59
C VAL A 12 -29.26 -27.17 -21.83
N ALA A 13 -28.75 -27.79 -22.89
CA ALA A 13 -27.33 -27.73 -23.23
C ALA A 13 -26.87 -26.29 -23.57
N VAL A 14 -27.69 -25.53 -24.30
CA VAL A 14 -27.41 -24.11 -24.62
C VAL A 14 -27.42 -23.25 -23.34
N LEU A 15 -28.39 -23.45 -22.45
CA LEU A 15 -28.44 -22.74 -21.16
C LEU A 15 -27.25 -23.11 -20.25
N GLN A 16 -26.82 -24.36 -20.25
CA GLN A 16 -25.62 -24.79 -19.53
C GLN A 16 -24.35 -24.18 -20.10
N SER A 17 -24.25 -24.07 -21.43
CA SER A 17 -23.14 -23.40 -22.10
C SER A 17 -23.08 -21.92 -21.68
N GLU A 18 -24.19 -21.20 -21.77
CA GLU A 18 -24.27 -19.78 -21.39
C GLU A 18 -23.92 -19.57 -19.91
N LEU A 19 -24.45 -20.41 -19.02
CA LEU A 19 -24.11 -20.37 -17.60
C LEU A 19 -22.62 -20.64 -17.36
N THR A 20 -22.02 -21.57 -18.11
CA THR A 20 -20.59 -21.88 -18.02
C THR A 20 -19.75 -20.69 -18.47
N SER A 21 -20.14 -20.02 -19.54
CA SER A 21 -19.51 -18.78 -20.01
C SER A 21 -19.58 -17.67 -18.96
N GLN A 22 -20.74 -17.45 -18.32
CA GLN A 22 -20.85 -16.46 -17.25
C GLN A 22 -20.02 -16.82 -16.02
N ARG A 23 -19.97 -18.10 -15.63
CA ARG A 23 -19.11 -18.56 -14.53
C ARG A 23 -17.64 -18.31 -14.82
N MET A 24 -17.17 -18.58 -16.04
CA MET A 24 -15.79 -18.32 -16.43
C MET A 24 -15.44 -16.83 -16.37
N LEU A 25 -16.36 -15.95 -16.75
CA LEU A 25 -16.15 -14.49 -16.65
C LEU A 25 -16.00 -14.04 -15.20
N VAL A 26 -16.87 -14.49 -14.31
CA VAL A 26 -16.80 -14.16 -12.87
C VAL A 26 -15.52 -14.73 -12.24
N ASP A 27 -15.18 -15.98 -12.55
CA ASP A 27 -13.97 -16.63 -12.02
C ASP A 27 -12.69 -15.90 -12.46
N GLY A 28 -12.67 -15.38 -13.68
CA GLY A 28 -11.60 -14.51 -14.18
C GLY A 28 -11.46 -13.22 -13.38
N GLN A 29 -12.56 -12.52 -13.11
CA GLN A 29 -12.57 -11.29 -12.31
C GLN A 29 -12.16 -11.53 -10.86
N VAL A 30 -12.62 -12.64 -10.25
CA VAL A 30 -12.22 -13.03 -8.90
C VAL A 30 -10.72 -13.34 -8.83
N THR A 31 -10.18 -14.02 -9.84
CA THR A 31 -8.75 -14.32 -9.92
C THR A 31 -7.91 -13.04 -10.03
N GLU A 32 -8.37 -12.06 -10.80
CA GLU A 32 -7.71 -10.75 -10.90
C GLU A 32 -7.71 -10.02 -9.55
N LEU A 33 -8.85 -10.01 -8.85
CA LEU A 33 -8.95 -9.43 -7.51
C LEU A 33 -8.00 -10.12 -6.51
N LEU A 34 -7.96 -11.45 -6.51
CA LEU A 34 -7.05 -12.22 -5.65
C LEU A 34 -5.58 -11.91 -5.95
N THR A 35 -5.24 -11.69 -7.22
CA THR A 35 -3.89 -11.32 -7.64
C THR A 35 -3.51 -9.93 -7.10
N ALA A 36 -4.42 -8.96 -7.18
CA ALA A 36 -4.21 -7.62 -6.63
C ALA A 36 -4.08 -7.62 -5.10
N ILE A 37 -4.93 -8.39 -4.39
CA ILE A 37 -4.85 -8.55 -2.94
C ILE A 37 -3.55 -9.22 -2.54
N GLY A 38 -3.14 -10.29 -3.23
CA GLY A 38 -1.87 -10.98 -2.98
C GLY A 38 -0.65 -10.07 -3.18
N ALA A 39 -0.70 -9.18 -4.18
CA ALA A 39 0.33 -8.16 -4.36
C ALA A 39 0.38 -7.16 -3.18
N ALA A 40 -0.78 -6.70 -2.71
CA ALA A 40 -0.88 -5.80 -1.55
C ALA A 40 -0.39 -6.48 -0.25
N GLU A 41 -0.77 -7.73 0.01
CA GLU A 41 -0.28 -8.49 1.17
C GLU A 41 1.24 -8.66 1.15
N ARG A 42 1.85 -8.84 -0.03
CA ARG A 42 3.31 -8.93 -0.16
C ARG A 42 3.98 -7.62 0.22
N ILE A 43 3.45 -6.48 -0.24
CA ILE A 43 3.97 -5.14 0.11
C ILE A 43 3.89 -4.92 1.62
N VAL A 44 2.74 -5.27 2.22
CA VAL A 44 2.52 -5.19 3.68
C VAL A 44 3.47 -6.10 4.46
N ARG A 45 3.75 -7.32 3.97
CA ARG A 45 4.63 -8.26 4.67
C ARG A 45 6.12 -7.91 4.54
N THR A 46 6.50 -7.10 3.55
CA THR A 46 7.87 -6.62 3.38
C THR A 46 8.17 -5.32 4.13
N THR A 47 7.56 -5.12 5.31
CA THR A 47 7.97 -4.02 6.19
C THR A 47 9.42 -4.21 6.62
N VAL A 48 10.22 -3.16 6.48
CA VAL A 48 11.58 -3.14 7.03
C VAL A 48 11.47 -3.35 8.55
N PRO A 49 12.40 -4.08 9.19
CA PRO A 49 12.35 -4.25 10.62
C PRO A 49 12.43 -2.88 11.31
N SER A 50 11.41 -2.51 12.08
CA SER A 50 11.33 -1.23 12.79
C SER A 50 12.55 -0.94 13.70
N SER A 51 13.29 -1.97 14.12
CA SER A 51 14.56 -1.79 14.82
C SER A 51 15.63 -1.12 13.96
N TYR A 52 15.70 -1.41 12.67
CA TYR A 52 16.64 -0.78 11.73
C TYR A 52 16.42 0.73 11.66
N SER A 53 15.18 1.16 11.42
CA SER A 53 14.79 2.58 11.38
C SER A 53 15.17 3.31 12.67
N ARG A 54 14.86 2.73 13.84
CA ARG A 54 15.25 3.28 15.16
C ARG A 54 16.77 3.36 15.38
N HIS A 55 17.54 2.39 14.89
CA HIS A 55 19.01 2.41 15.02
C HIS A 55 19.63 3.49 14.15
N THR A 56 19.14 3.63 12.90
CA THR A 56 19.58 4.67 11.97
C THR A 56 19.34 6.05 12.55
N SER A 57 18.15 6.32 13.11
CA SER A 57 17.81 7.59 13.77
C SER A 57 18.78 7.99 14.88
N ARG A 58 19.09 7.05 15.78
CA ARG A 58 20.02 7.26 16.89
C ARG A 58 21.44 7.52 16.40
N PHE A 59 21.89 6.77 15.41
CA PHE A 59 23.20 6.94 14.81
C PHE A 59 23.33 8.31 14.12
N LEU A 60 22.32 8.70 13.35
CA LEU A 60 22.26 9.96 12.62
C LEU A 60 22.24 11.16 13.58
N SER A 61 21.50 11.04 14.69
CA SER A 61 21.51 12.03 15.77
C SER A 61 22.90 12.21 16.37
N ILE A 62 23.60 11.12 16.72
CA ILE A 62 24.97 11.18 17.25
C ILE A 62 25.93 11.83 16.24
N TRP A 63 25.79 11.48 14.96
CA TRP A 63 26.60 12.04 13.89
C TRP A 63 26.38 13.56 13.71
N CYS A 64 25.12 14.00 13.76
CA CYS A 64 24.78 15.43 13.73
C CYS A 64 25.34 16.20 14.94
N PHE A 65 25.42 15.57 16.13
CA PHE A 65 26.05 16.18 17.31
C PHE A 65 27.58 16.23 17.26
N THR A 66 28.23 15.28 16.60
CA THR A 66 29.70 15.26 16.48
C THR A 66 30.20 16.19 15.36
N LEU A 67 29.39 16.42 14.33
CA LEU A 67 29.70 17.30 13.21
C LEU A 67 30.14 18.73 13.60
N PRO A 68 29.45 19.46 14.51
CA PRO A 68 29.89 20.80 14.91
C PRO A 68 31.26 20.80 15.59
N LEU A 69 31.62 19.75 16.34
CA LEU A 69 32.94 19.65 16.99
C LEU A 69 34.07 19.55 15.97
N VAL A 70 33.82 18.91 14.82
CA VAL A 70 34.81 18.79 13.74
C VAL A 70 34.88 20.07 12.90
N LEU A 71 33.74 20.73 12.68
CA LEU A 71 33.63 21.86 11.76
C LEU A 71 33.98 23.23 12.39
N VAL A 72 34.04 23.31 13.71
CA VAL A 72 34.34 24.57 14.43
C VAL A 72 35.71 25.13 14.07
N GLU A 73 36.72 24.27 13.87
CA GLU A 73 38.09 24.70 13.54
C GLU A 73 38.20 25.28 12.13
N THR A 74 37.33 24.88 11.21
CA THR A 74 37.40 25.28 9.79
C THR A 74 36.50 26.47 9.46
N LEU A 75 35.28 26.51 10.00
CA LEU A 75 34.26 27.50 9.63
C LEU A 75 33.97 28.56 10.71
N GLY A 76 34.43 28.35 11.95
CA GLY A 76 34.13 29.25 13.08
C GLY A 76 32.62 29.51 13.20
N TYR A 77 32.20 30.76 13.38
CA TYR A 77 30.78 31.14 13.52
C TYR A 77 29.88 30.78 12.32
N ARG A 78 30.45 30.60 11.11
CA ARG A 78 29.67 30.20 9.92
C ARG A 78 29.23 28.72 9.98
N MET A 79 29.76 27.95 10.93
CA MET A 79 29.34 26.56 11.14
C MET A 79 27.85 26.47 11.51
N ILE A 80 27.31 27.44 12.25
CA ILE A 80 25.95 27.37 12.81
C ILE A 80 24.90 27.19 11.71
N PRO A 81 24.82 28.07 10.69
CA PRO A 81 23.86 27.89 9.60
C PRO A 81 24.19 26.67 8.71
N ALA A 82 25.47 26.34 8.54
CA ALA A 82 25.88 25.20 7.72
C ALA A 82 25.45 23.86 8.32
N VAL A 83 25.72 23.66 9.61
CA VAL A 83 25.31 22.47 10.37
C VAL A 83 23.79 22.39 10.46
N ALA A 84 23.11 23.52 10.71
CA ALA A 84 21.65 23.56 10.76
C ALA A 84 21.01 23.12 9.43
N ALA A 85 21.51 23.61 8.29
CA ALA A 85 21.01 23.21 6.97
C ALA A 85 21.25 21.71 6.70
N LEU A 86 22.41 21.19 7.11
CA LEU A 86 22.77 19.79 6.91
C LEU A 86 21.93 18.84 7.77
N CYS A 87 21.76 19.16 9.05
CA CYS A 87 20.87 18.43 9.96
C CYS A 87 19.44 18.45 9.43
N TRP A 88 18.93 19.61 9.02
CA TRP A 88 17.59 19.72 8.45
C TRP A 88 17.42 18.82 7.23
N ALA A 89 18.37 18.81 6.30
CA ALA A 89 18.30 17.95 5.12
C ALA A 89 18.29 16.45 5.49
N LEU A 90 19.16 16.01 6.40
CA LEU A 90 19.26 14.61 6.78
C LEU A 90 18.05 14.10 7.57
N PHE A 91 17.56 14.89 8.53
CA PHE A 91 16.35 14.54 9.28
C PHE A 91 15.11 14.54 8.37
N THR A 92 15.03 15.45 7.40
CA THR A 92 13.94 15.43 6.41
C THR A 92 13.97 14.14 5.59
N ILE A 93 15.15 13.68 5.15
CA ILE A 93 15.27 12.42 4.40
C ILE A 93 14.88 11.22 5.28
N GLU A 94 15.29 11.22 6.55
CA GLU A 94 14.93 10.17 7.51
C GLU A 94 13.42 10.09 7.72
N GLU A 95 12.76 11.24 7.90
CA GLU A 95 11.30 11.35 8.04
C GLU A 95 10.56 10.83 6.80
N VAL A 96 11.01 11.22 5.60
CA VAL A 96 10.46 10.70 4.35
C VAL A 96 10.64 9.19 4.24
N GLY A 97 11.80 8.66 4.68
CA GLY A 97 12.04 7.22 4.73
C GLY A 97 11.06 6.49 5.65
N HIS A 98 10.77 7.07 6.81
CA HIS A 98 9.80 6.50 7.76
C HIS A 98 8.38 6.50 7.20
N ILE A 99 7.99 7.51 6.42
CA ILE A 99 6.67 7.56 5.76
C ILE A 99 6.55 6.48 4.67
N ILE A 100 7.63 6.25 3.90
CA ILE A 100 7.62 5.25 2.82
C ILE A 100 7.62 3.81 3.35
N GLU A 101 8.15 3.59 4.56
CA GLU A 101 8.21 2.26 5.20
C GLU A 101 6.82 1.68 5.53
N ASP A 102 5.81 2.54 5.76
CA ASP A 102 4.43 2.13 6.01
C ASP A 102 3.45 2.75 4.99
N PRO A 103 3.30 2.15 3.79
CA PRO A 103 2.47 2.71 2.72
C PRO A 103 0.96 2.59 2.97
N PHE A 104 0.53 1.74 3.92
CA PHE A 104 -0.88 1.48 4.21
C PHE A 104 -1.33 1.94 5.59
N ASN A 105 -0.39 2.42 6.41
CA ASN A 105 -0.63 3.14 7.65
C ASN A 105 -1.60 2.38 8.57
N MET A 106 -1.16 1.21 9.06
CA MET A 106 -2.04 0.29 9.78
C MET A 106 -2.60 0.90 11.08
N PRO A 107 -3.87 0.66 11.42
CA PRO A 107 -4.53 1.28 12.56
C PRO A 107 -3.89 0.82 13.88
N GLY A 108 -3.13 1.71 14.51
CA GLY A 108 -2.40 1.46 15.77
C GLY A 108 -1.52 2.63 16.23
N SER A 109 -1.21 3.57 15.36
CA SER A 109 -0.47 4.79 15.67
C SER A 109 -1.21 6.00 15.13
N ASN A 110 -1.96 6.69 16.00
CA ASN A 110 -2.44 8.07 15.83
C ASN A 110 -3.06 8.38 14.45
N SER A 111 -4.37 8.18 14.34
CA SER A 111 -5.24 8.46 13.20
C SER A 111 -4.73 9.60 12.30
N SER A 112 -3.94 9.24 11.29
CA SER A 112 -3.40 10.20 10.35
C SER A 112 -4.39 10.35 9.19
N PRO A 113 -4.45 11.51 8.49
CA PRO A 113 -5.39 11.74 7.40
C PRO A 113 -5.32 10.70 6.27
N ASP A 114 -4.22 9.95 6.18
CA ASP A 114 -3.97 8.96 5.14
C ASP A 114 -4.60 7.58 5.40
N ASP A 115 -4.89 7.21 6.66
CA ASP A 115 -5.69 6.02 7.00
C ASP A 115 -7.08 6.11 6.34
N LEU A 116 -7.55 7.34 6.10
CA LEU A 116 -8.80 7.60 5.43
C LEU A 116 -8.75 7.26 3.94
N GLN A 117 -7.60 7.26 3.27
CA GLN A 117 -7.55 7.06 1.82
C GLN A 117 -7.85 5.62 1.42
N LEU A 118 -7.22 4.65 2.10
CA LEU A 118 -7.49 3.23 1.86
C LEU A 118 -8.93 2.88 2.25
N GLU A 119 -9.37 3.34 3.43
CA GLU A 119 -10.74 3.18 3.93
C GLU A 119 -11.77 3.80 2.99
N ARG A 120 -11.50 4.99 2.43
CA ARG A 120 -12.36 5.65 1.43
C ARG A 120 -12.40 4.89 0.11
N SER A 121 -11.27 4.37 -0.37
CA SER A 121 -11.25 3.54 -1.59
C SER A 121 -12.05 2.26 -1.43
N PHE A 122 -11.89 1.55 -0.30
CA PHE A 122 -12.69 0.35 -0.02
C PHE A 122 -14.18 0.70 0.16
N ARG A 123 -14.49 1.82 0.81
CA ARG A 123 -15.85 2.30 0.98
C ARG A 123 -16.50 2.66 -0.37
N GLY A 124 -15.78 3.37 -1.24
CA GLY A 124 -16.25 3.72 -2.58
C GLY A 124 -16.49 2.47 -3.42
N MET A 125 -15.55 1.52 -3.41
CA MET A 125 -15.73 0.24 -4.10
C MET A 125 -16.95 -0.53 -3.57
N ARG A 126 -17.18 -0.51 -2.25
CA ARG A 126 -18.35 -1.12 -1.63
C ARG A 126 -19.64 -0.43 -2.08
N GLU A 127 -19.66 0.90 -2.10
CA GLU A 127 -20.81 1.70 -2.56
C GLU A 127 -21.11 1.43 -4.03
N ASP A 128 -20.10 1.40 -4.91
CA ASP A 128 -20.23 1.06 -6.33
C ASP A 128 -20.81 -0.35 -6.53
N ILE A 129 -20.40 -1.33 -5.70
CA ILE A 129 -20.95 -2.68 -5.74
C ILE A 129 -22.41 -2.70 -5.32
N PHE A 130 -22.77 -1.99 -4.23
CA PHE A 130 -24.15 -1.92 -3.76
C PHE A 130 -25.07 -1.20 -4.75
N GLU A 131 -24.58 -0.15 -5.43
CA GLU A 131 -25.35 0.58 -6.44
C GLU A 131 -25.61 -0.26 -7.69
N ARG A 132 -24.70 -1.18 -8.02
CA ARG A 132 -24.82 -2.09 -9.17
C ARG A 132 -25.61 -3.36 -8.87
N LEU A 133 -25.89 -3.68 -7.61
CA LEU A 133 -26.77 -4.79 -7.25
C LEU A 133 -28.25 -4.35 -7.33
N PRO A 134 -29.14 -5.16 -7.91
CA PRO A 134 -30.57 -4.88 -7.99
C PRO A 134 -31.29 -4.97 -6.63
#